data_AF-A0A256CBL3-F1
#
_entry.id   AF-A0A256CBL3-F1
#
_cell.length_a   1.000
_cell.length_b   1.000
_cell.length_c   1.000
_cell.angle_alpha   90.00
_cell.angle_beta   90.00
_cell.angle_gamma   90.00
#
_symmetry.space_group_name_H-M   'P 1'
#
loop_
_entity.id
_entity.type
_entity.pdbx_description
1 polymer ?
#
loop_
_entity_poly.entity_id
_entity_poly.type
_entity_poly.pdbx_seq_one_letter_code
_entity_poly.pdbx_strand_id
1 'polypeptide(L)'
;MNEALSQNLPTIAQKPIIEYSKLECIGELVKEKIASIGIDSIEATEANLSVLKSMRAALNNQFKDFEDRRKFIKDTVLKPYEDFEAQYKSFITINFKNADDQLKSKITTVESGILNEKIDGLKAFFSENNPFDFVNFEQLGLKITRSASDKSIKEQIGARINQISSDIETIKTLQHKERVLAQYQMSLDLNAAISSVNIAIERENQIEAAEKEKEVIQQEAPPAIEEPKEATEVVADTELYKTSFKIIATKQQIRDLKQFMEERGIRYE
;
A
#
# COMPACT_ATOMS: atom_id res chain seq x y z
N MET A 1 -29.67 9.08 -24.32
CA MET A 1 -29.11 8.13 -25.31
C MET A 1 -29.58 8.62 -26.67
N ASN A 2 -28.70 8.77 -27.66
CA ASN A 2 -29.12 9.28 -28.98
C ASN A 2 -30.06 8.26 -29.64
N GLU A 3 -31.05 8.73 -30.40
CA GLU A 3 -32.12 7.92 -30.99
C GLU A 3 -31.57 6.79 -31.88
N ALA A 4 -30.51 7.07 -32.62
CA ALA A 4 -29.78 6.10 -33.44
C ALA A 4 -29.16 4.95 -32.61
N LEU A 5 -28.70 5.20 -31.37
CA LEU A 5 -28.13 4.15 -30.51
C LEU A 5 -29.23 3.27 -29.91
N SER A 6 -30.38 3.85 -29.60
CA SER A 6 -31.51 3.12 -29.03
C SER A 6 -32.18 2.18 -30.05
N GLN A 7 -32.23 2.57 -31.32
CA GLN A 7 -32.86 1.77 -32.39
C GLN A 7 -32.01 0.59 -32.86
N ASN A 8 -30.70 0.58 -32.57
CA ASN A 8 -29.76 -0.45 -33.02
C ASN A 8 -29.35 -1.44 -31.90
N LEU A 9 -30.10 -1.49 -30.80
CA LEU A 9 -29.85 -2.45 -29.73
C LEU A 9 -30.17 -3.88 -30.20
N PRO A 10 -29.27 -4.85 -29.98
CA PRO A 10 -29.53 -6.25 -30.33
C PRO A 10 -30.80 -6.78 -29.63
N THR A 11 -31.58 -7.58 -30.34
CA THR A 11 -32.78 -8.25 -29.82
C THR A 11 -32.74 -9.75 -30.10
N ILE A 12 -33.51 -10.53 -29.33
CA ILE A 12 -33.58 -11.99 -29.52
C ILE A 12 -34.52 -12.28 -30.70
N ALA A 13 -33.95 -12.71 -31.84
CA ALA A 13 -34.72 -13.02 -33.04
C ALA A 13 -35.50 -14.35 -32.94
N GLN A 14 -34.87 -15.41 -32.39
CA GLN A 14 -35.49 -16.72 -32.22
C GLN A 14 -34.97 -17.40 -30.96
N LYS A 15 -35.88 -17.96 -30.16
CA LYS A 15 -35.52 -18.74 -28.96
C LYS A 15 -35.14 -20.17 -29.35
N PRO A 16 -34.21 -20.82 -28.63
CA PRO A 16 -33.93 -22.24 -28.82
C PRO A 16 -35.19 -23.09 -28.62
N ILE A 17 -35.46 -23.99 -29.56
CA ILE A 17 -36.57 -24.95 -29.47
C ILE A 17 -35.97 -26.29 -29.00
N ILE A 18 -36.37 -26.76 -27.82
CA ILE A 18 -35.92 -28.03 -27.24
C ILE A 18 -37.12 -28.98 -27.17
N GLU A 19 -36.98 -30.17 -27.74
CA GLU A 19 -38.04 -31.18 -27.79
C GLU A 19 -38.12 -32.01 -26.50
N TYR A 20 -38.78 -31.47 -25.47
CA TYR A 20 -38.89 -32.13 -24.17
C TYR A 20 -39.66 -33.46 -24.19
N SER A 21 -40.65 -33.61 -25.08
CA SER A 21 -41.44 -34.84 -25.22
C SER A 21 -40.58 -36.07 -25.55
N LYS A 22 -39.45 -35.88 -26.24
CA LYS A 22 -38.49 -36.95 -26.50
C LYS A 22 -37.81 -37.44 -25.23
N LEU A 23 -37.55 -36.56 -24.26
CA LEU A 23 -36.96 -36.95 -22.97
C LEU A 23 -37.93 -37.78 -22.12
N GLU A 24 -39.23 -37.44 -22.16
CA GLU A 24 -40.27 -38.19 -21.46
C GLU A 24 -40.37 -39.62 -22.03
N CYS A 25 -40.50 -39.75 -23.36
CA CYS A 25 -40.55 -41.04 -24.04
C CYS A 25 -39.28 -41.87 -23.80
N ILE A 26 -38.09 -41.26 -23.91
CA ILE A 26 -36.82 -41.93 -23.62
C ILE A 26 -36.75 -42.36 -22.15
N GLY A 27 -37.25 -41.55 -21.23
CA GLY A 27 -37.26 -41.86 -19.79
C GLY A 27 -38.06 -43.13 -19.48
N GLU A 28 -39.19 -43.35 -20.16
CA GLU A 28 -39.98 -44.58 -20.05
C GLU A 28 -39.23 -45.79 -20.63
N LEU A 29 -38.66 -45.67 -21.84
CA LEU A 29 -37.87 -46.73 -22.46
C LEU A 29 -36.65 -47.13 -21.64
N VAL A 30 -36.00 -46.17 -20.98
CA VAL A 30 -34.87 -46.44 -20.06
C VAL A 30 -35.35 -47.25 -18.85
N LYS A 31 -36.50 -46.91 -18.26
CA LYS A 31 -37.08 -47.67 -17.14
C LYS A 31 -37.42 -49.11 -17.55
N GLU A 32 -38.09 -49.28 -18.69
CA GLU A 32 -38.42 -50.61 -19.23
C GLU A 32 -37.17 -51.43 -19.49
N LYS A 33 -36.14 -50.82 -20.07
CA LYS A 33 -34.86 -51.48 -20.33
C LYS A 33 -34.18 -51.93 -19.04
N ILE A 34 -34.11 -51.06 -18.03
CA ILE A 34 -33.54 -51.42 -16.72
C ILE A 34 -34.31 -52.58 -16.09
N ALA A 35 -35.65 -52.53 -16.13
CA ALA A 35 -36.49 -53.62 -15.63
C ALA A 35 -36.26 -54.94 -16.38
N SER A 36 -36.11 -54.90 -17.71
CA SER A 36 -35.88 -56.08 -18.56
C SER A 36 -34.55 -56.79 -18.29
N ILE A 37 -33.55 -56.10 -17.74
CA ILE A 37 -32.26 -56.70 -17.38
C ILE A 37 -32.42 -57.64 -16.18
N GLY A 38 -33.47 -57.46 -15.36
CA GLY A 38 -33.79 -58.36 -14.25
C GLY A 38 -32.65 -58.48 -13.24
N ILE A 39 -31.93 -57.37 -12.98
CA ILE A 39 -30.71 -57.34 -12.14
C ILE A 39 -30.95 -58.03 -10.80
N ASP A 40 -32.12 -57.80 -10.18
CA ASP A 40 -32.50 -58.36 -8.88
C ASP A 40 -32.67 -59.90 -8.89
N SER A 41 -32.82 -60.50 -10.07
CA SER A 41 -33.00 -61.95 -10.25
C SER A 41 -31.69 -62.69 -10.59
N ILE A 42 -30.57 -61.98 -10.74
CA ILE A 42 -29.28 -62.59 -11.09
C ILE A 42 -28.47 -62.86 -9.81
N GLU A 43 -28.21 -64.14 -9.53
CA GLU A 43 -27.35 -64.52 -8.40
C GLU A 43 -25.88 -64.13 -8.64
N ALA A 44 -25.27 -63.52 -7.63
CA ALA A 44 -23.87 -63.08 -7.66
C ALA A 44 -22.90 -64.26 -7.48
N THR A 45 -22.70 -65.02 -8.55
CA THR A 45 -21.79 -66.17 -8.61
C THR A 45 -20.64 -65.93 -9.58
N GLU A 46 -19.55 -66.69 -9.45
CA GLU A 46 -18.38 -66.59 -10.34
C GLU A 46 -18.75 -66.85 -11.81
N ALA A 47 -19.66 -67.78 -12.07
CA ALA A 47 -20.17 -68.08 -13.41
C ALA A 47 -20.90 -66.88 -14.06
N ASN A 48 -21.59 -66.06 -13.26
CA ASN A 48 -22.37 -64.91 -13.74
C ASN A 48 -21.57 -63.60 -13.81
N LEU A 49 -20.35 -63.57 -13.28
CA LEU A 49 -19.53 -62.35 -13.15
C LEU A 49 -19.26 -61.65 -14.49
N SER A 50 -18.98 -62.42 -15.55
CA SER A 50 -18.73 -61.88 -16.89
C SER A 50 -19.97 -61.20 -17.48
N VAL A 51 -21.15 -61.79 -17.27
CA VAL A 51 -22.44 -61.26 -17.74
C VAL A 51 -22.77 -59.97 -17.03
N LEU A 52 -22.63 -59.93 -15.69
CA LEU A 52 -22.85 -58.72 -14.88
C LEU A 52 -21.92 -57.56 -15.28
N LYS A 53 -20.63 -57.85 -15.51
CA LYS A 53 -19.66 -56.84 -16.00
C LYS A 53 -20.05 -56.29 -17.37
N SER A 54 -20.50 -57.16 -18.27
CA SER A 54 -20.92 -56.78 -19.62
C SER A 54 -22.18 -55.91 -19.60
N MET A 55 -23.20 -56.28 -18.80
CA MET A 55 -24.42 -55.50 -18.61
C MET A 55 -24.11 -54.11 -18.02
N ARG A 56 -23.26 -54.04 -17.00
CA ARG A 56 -22.81 -52.78 -16.40
C ARG A 56 -22.11 -51.87 -17.42
N ALA A 57 -21.19 -52.44 -18.21
CA ALA A 57 -20.50 -51.69 -19.26
C ALA A 57 -21.48 -51.14 -20.31
N ALA A 58 -22.45 -51.96 -20.74
CA ALA A 58 -23.48 -51.55 -21.71
C ALA A 58 -24.37 -50.41 -21.17
N LEU A 59 -24.78 -50.47 -19.90
CA LEU A 59 -25.54 -49.41 -19.25
C LEU A 59 -24.74 -48.11 -19.15
N ASN A 60 -23.47 -48.20 -18.72
CA ASN A 60 -22.60 -47.04 -18.61
C ASN A 60 -22.35 -46.36 -19.97
N ASN A 61 -22.17 -47.15 -21.03
CA ASN A 61 -21.97 -46.60 -22.37
C ASN A 61 -23.23 -45.85 -22.87
N GLN A 62 -24.42 -46.42 -22.67
CA GLN A 62 -25.66 -45.73 -23.06
C GLN A 62 -25.91 -44.48 -22.21
N PHE A 63 -25.63 -44.53 -20.91
CA PHE A 63 -25.70 -43.35 -20.05
C PHE A 63 -24.76 -42.24 -20.52
N LYS A 64 -23.55 -42.62 -20.95
CA LYS A 64 -22.59 -41.68 -21.52
C LYS A 64 -23.13 -41.00 -22.79
N ASP A 65 -23.77 -41.75 -23.70
CA ASP A 65 -24.37 -41.18 -24.91
C ASP A 65 -25.42 -40.11 -24.59
N PHE A 66 -26.24 -40.34 -23.55
CA PHE A 66 -27.20 -39.34 -23.06
C PHE A 66 -26.52 -38.09 -22.49
N GLU A 67 -25.47 -38.26 -21.67
CA GLU A 67 -24.72 -37.13 -21.13
C GLU A 67 -24.00 -36.32 -22.21
N ASP A 68 -23.44 -36.98 -23.23
CA ASP A 68 -22.78 -36.32 -24.34
C ASP A 68 -23.80 -35.55 -25.19
N ARG A 69 -25.01 -36.10 -25.40
CA ARG A 69 -26.10 -35.35 -26.06
C ARG A 69 -26.58 -34.16 -25.23
N ARG A 70 -26.69 -34.32 -23.91
CA ARG A 70 -27.05 -33.23 -22.98
C ARG A 70 -26.03 -32.10 -23.03
N LYS A 71 -24.73 -32.41 -22.99
CA LYS A 71 -23.64 -31.42 -23.14
C LYS A 71 -23.72 -30.71 -24.49
N PHE A 72 -23.88 -31.46 -25.58
CA PHE A 72 -24.03 -30.89 -26.92
C PHE A 72 -25.18 -29.87 -27.00
N ILE A 73 -26.35 -30.20 -26.44
CA ILE A 73 -27.50 -29.28 -26.40
C ILE A 73 -27.16 -28.03 -25.58
N LYS A 74 -26.56 -28.20 -24.39
CA LYS A 74 -26.13 -27.09 -23.54
C LYS A 74 -25.17 -26.15 -24.29
N ASP A 75 -24.13 -26.71 -24.89
CA ASP A 75 -23.09 -25.93 -25.58
C ASP A 75 -23.67 -25.21 -26.80
N THR A 76 -24.57 -25.86 -27.55
CA THR A 76 -25.26 -25.25 -28.70
C THR A 76 -26.13 -24.07 -28.29
N VAL A 77 -26.81 -24.16 -27.14
CA VAL A 77 -27.68 -23.10 -26.62
C VAL A 77 -26.87 -21.96 -26.00
N LEU A 78 -25.77 -22.26 -25.32
CA LEU A 78 -24.93 -21.26 -24.66
C LEU A 78 -24.01 -20.52 -25.62
N LYS A 79 -23.53 -21.18 -26.68
CA LYS A 79 -22.56 -20.57 -27.61
C LYS A 79 -23.04 -19.22 -28.20
N PRO A 80 -24.27 -19.06 -28.70
CA PRO A 80 -24.75 -17.76 -29.17
C PRO A 80 -24.75 -16.66 -28.09
N TYR A 81 -25.00 -17.04 -26.84
CA TYR A 81 -24.95 -16.11 -25.70
C TYR A 81 -23.49 -15.71 -25.39
N GLU A 82 -22.57 -16.68 -25.34
CA GLU A 82 -21.15 -16.42 -25.13
C GLU A 82 -20.54 -15.57 -26.25
N ASP A 83 -20.90 -15.85 -27.51
CA ASP A 83 -20.50 -15.07 -28.69
C ASP A 83 -21.06 -13.64 -28.63
N PHE A 84 -22.30 -13.47 -28.17
CA PHE A 84 -22.91 -12.16 -27.93
C PHE A 84 -22.15 -11.39 -26.84
N GLU A 85 -21.91 -12.00 -25.67
CA GLU A 85 -21.19 -11.37 -24.55
C GLU A 85 -19.78 -10.94 -24.97
N ALA A 86 -19.06 -11.79 -25.72
CA ALA A 86 -17.74 -11.47 -26.24
C ALA A 86 -17.78 -10.25 -27.18
N GLN A 87 -18.75 -10.21 -28.10
CA GLN A 87 -18.93 -9.08 -29.00
C GLN A 87 -19.37 -7.81 -28.26
N TYR A 88 -20.30 -7.91 -27.30
CA TYR A 88 -20.73 -6.79 -26.46
C TYR A 88 -19.54 -6.19 -25.69
N LYS A 89 -18.71 -7.05 -25.10
CA LYS A 89 -17.50 -6.61 -24.41
C LYS A 89 -16.54 -5.89 -25.35
N SER A 90 -16.30 -6.47 -26.53
CA SER A 90 -15.38 -5.94 -27.54
C SER A 90 -15.84 -4.61 -28.12
N PHE A 91 -17.10 -4.51 -28.54
CA PHE A 91 -17.63 -3.37 -29.28
C PHE A 91 -18.20 -2.27 -28.39
N ILE A 92 -18.72 -2.61 -27.21
CA ILE A 92 -19.38 -1.63 -26.33
C ILE A 92 -18.54 -1.39 -25.08
N THR A 93 -18.33 -2.43 -24.28
CA THR A 93 -17.74 -2.27 -22.93
C THR A 93 -16.34 -1.64 -22.97
N ILE A 94 -15.45 -2.14 -23.82
CA ILE A 94 -14.08 -1.64 -23.91
C ILE A 94 -14.04 -0.17 -24.35
N ASN A 95 -14.86 0.20 -25.33
CA ASN A 95 -14.89 1.58 -25.83
C ASN A 95 -15.38 2.57 -24.76
N PHE A 96 -16.45 2.24 -24.04
CA PHE A 96 -16.94 3.09 -22.95
C PHE A 96 -15.95 3.19 -21.79
N LYS A 97 -15.33 2.07 -21.39
CA LYS A 97 -14.31 2.08 -20.33
C LYS A 97 -13.08 2.90 -20.71
N ASN A 98 -12.58 2.74 -21.93
CA ASN A 98 -11.45 3.51 -22.41
C ASN A 98 -11.78 5.01 -22.47
N ALA A 99 -12.96 5.37 -22.99
CA ALA A 99 -13.40 6.76 -23.00
C ALA A 99 -13.52 7.34 -21.58
N ASP A 100 -14.07 6.59 -20.62
CA ASP A 100 -14.15 7.00 -19.21
C ASP A 100 -12.75 7.19 -18.59
N ASP A 101 -11.83 6.25 -18.80
CA ASP A 101 -10.45 6.33 -18.31
C ASP A 101 -9.72 7.54 -18.91
N GLN A 102 -9.90 7.80 -20.21
CA GLN A 102 -9.34 8.98 -20.88
C GLN A 102 -9.92 10.28 -20.32
N LEU A 103 -11.23 10.35 -20.12
CA LEU A 103 -11.88 11.51 -19.52
C LEU A 103 -11.38 11.76 -18.10
N LYS A 104 -11.28 10.70 -17.28
CA LYS A 104 -10.74 10.76 -15.92
C LYS A 104 -9.30 11.28 -15.91
N SER A 105 -8.45 10.78 -16.79
CA SER A 105 -7.06 11.23 -16.92
C SER A 105 -6.96 12.72 -17.30
N LYS A 106 -7.78 13.16 -18.28
CA LYS A 106 -7.85 14.57 -18.69
C LYS A 106 -8.35 15.46 -17.55
N ILE A 107 -9.37 15.04 -16.82
CA ILE A 107 -9.87 15.76 -15.64
C ILE A 107 -8.73 15.92 -14.64
N THR A 108 -8.08 14.83 -14.20
CA THR A 108 -6.97 14.89 -13.25
C THR A 108 -5.84 15.81 -13.71
N THR A 109 -5.51 15.78 -15.01
CA THR A 109 -4.48 16.66 -15.59
C THR A 109 -4.86 18.13 -15.45
N VAL A 110 -6.09 18.49 -15.81
CA VAL A 110 -6.60 19.87 -15.69
C VAL A 110 -6.67 20.31 -14.23
N GLU A 111 -7.20 19.46 -13.35
CA GLU A 111 -7.32 19.79 -11.92
C GLU A 111 -5.96 20.00 -11.25
N SER A 112 -4.99 19.13 -11.57
CA SER A 112 -3.62 19.25 -11.06
C SER A 112 -2.90 20.46 -11.65
N GLY A 113 -3.12 20.74 -12.94
CA GLY A 113 -2.56 21.93 -13.61
C GLY A 113 -3.00 23.23 -12.94
N ILE A 114 -4.30 23.39 -12.68
CA ILE A 114 -4.86 24.56 -11.97
C ILE A 114 -4.27 24.68 -10.56
N LEU A 115 -4.14 23.57 -9.84
CA LEU A 115 -3.55 23.57 -8.50
C LEU A 115 -2.07 23.95 -8.52
N ASN A 116 -1.30 23.40 -9.48
CA ASN A 116 0.12 23.68 -9.62
C ASN A 116 0.37 25.13 -10.01
N GLU A 117 -0.36 25.68 -10.98
CA GLU A 117 -0.24 27.10 -11.37
C GLU A 117 -0.49 28.04 -10.18
N LYS A 118 -1.49 27.70 -9.35
CA LYS A 118 -1.76 28.42 -8.11
C LYS A 118 -0.61 28.30 -7.10
N ILE A 119 -0.08 27.08 -6.88
CA ILE A 119 1.07 26.86 -6.00
C ILE A 119 2.28 27.65 -6.51
N ASP A 120 2.54 27.63 -7.81
CA ASP A 120 3.66 28.35 -8.44
C ASP A 120 3.51 29.86 -8.26
N GLY A 121 2.31 30.41 -8.46
CA GLY A 121 2.02 31.82 -8.18
C GLY A 121 2.18 32.20 -6.70
N LEU A 122 1.83 31.30 -5.78
CA LEU A 122 2.05 31.50 -4.34
C LEU A 122 3.53 31.38 -3.95
N LYS A 123 4.28 30.47 -4.58
CA LYS A 123 5.74 30.34 -4.43
C LYS A 123 6.45 31.59 -4.93
N ALA A 124 6.06 32.11 -6.10
CA ALA A 124 6.58 33.37 -6.62
C ALA A 124 6.30 34.54 -5.65
N PHE A 125 5.05 34.67 -5.18
CA PHE A 125 4.70 35.68 -4.19
C PHE A 125 5.51 35.54 -2.89
N PHE A 126 5.70 34.32 -2.39
CA PHE A 126 6.54 34.08 -1.22
C PHE A 126 7.99 34.50 -1.47
N SER A 127 8.60 34.08 -2.59
CA SER A 127 9.98 34.44 -2.92
C SER A 127 10.18 35.95 -3.05
N GLU A 128 9.21 36.69 -3.57
CA GLU A 128 9.26 38.16 -3.67
C GLU A 128 9.16 38.87 -2.31
N ASN A 129 8.48 38.26 -1.33
CA ASN A 129 8.16 38.88 -0.05
C ASN A 129 8.95 38.29 1.14
N ASN A 130 9.73 37.23 0.92
CA ASN A 130 10.51 36.57 1.96
C ASN A 130 11.89 37.22 2.11
N PRO A 131 12.19 37.89 3.24
CA PRO A 131 13.49 38.49 3.47
C PRO A 131 14.53 37.49 4.05
N PHE A 132 14.15 36.23 4.26
CA PHE A 132 14.96 35.24 4.96
C PHE A 132 15.42 34.10 4.06
N ASP A 133 16.73 34.04 3.76
CA ASP A 133 17.31 33.02 2.86
C ASP A 133 17.14 31.56 3.35
N PHE A 134 16.98 31.36 4.66
CA PHE A 134 16.85 30.03 5.26
C PHE A 134 15.41 29.51 5.28
N VAL A 135 14.42 30.35 4.97
CA VAL A 135 12.99 29.97 5.01
C VAL A 135 12.55 29.53 3.63
N ASN A 136 12.03 28.31 3.54
CA ASN A 136 11.48 27.74 2.31
C ASN A 136 9.95 27.71 2.36
N PHE A 137 9.32 27.78 1.19
CA PHE A 137 7.86 27.78 1.06
C PHE A 137 7.18 26.58 1.75
N GLU A 138 7.79 25.39 1.63
CA GLU A 138 7.24 24.15 2.19
C GLU A 138 7.23 24.14 3.73
N GLN A 139 8.12 24.92 4.37
CA GLN A 139 8.18 25.03 5.84
C GLN A 139 7.03 25.87 6.42
N LEU A 140 6.29 26.61 5.59
CA LEU A 140 5.14 27.39 6.04
C LEU A 140 3.95 26.50 6.43
N GLY A 141 3.92 25.24 5.98
CA GLY A 141 2.88 24.27 6.32
C GLY A 141 1.48 24.64 5.84
N LEU A 142 1.39 25.34 4.70
CA LEU A 142 0.13 25.88 4.18
C LEU A 142 -0.73 24.78 3.55
N LYS A 143 -2.02 24.75 3.89
CA LYS A 143 -3.00 23.84 3.26
C LYS A 143 -3.55 24.47 1.99
N ILE A 144 -2.87 24.24 0.88
CA ILE A 144 -3.27 24.77 -0.43
C ILE A 144 -4.22 23.78 -1.10
N THR A 145 -5.46 24.21 -1.32
CA THR A 145 -6.45 23.47 -2.10
C THR A 145 -6.93 24.34 -3.25
N ARG A 146 -7.57 23.72 -4.25
CA ARG A 146 -8.13 24.45 -5.40
C ARG A 146 -9.19 25.48 -4.98
N SER A 147 -9.98 25.18 -3.96
CA SER A 147 -11.09 26.03 -3.49
C SER A 147 -10.67 27.12 -2.50
N ALA A 148 -9.50 27.01 -1.87
CA ALA A 148 -8.98 28.06 -1.00
C ALA A 148 -8.78 29.35 -1.81
N SER A 149 -9.01 30.52 -1.22
CA SER A 149 -8.78 31.79 -1.93
C SER A 149 -7.30 32.17 -1.91
N ASP A 150 -6.78 32.68 -3.04
CA ASP A 150 -5.38 33.13 -3.13
C ASP A 150 -5.07 34.21 -2.10
N LYS A 151 -6.02 35.14 -1.91
CA LYS A 151 -5.92 36.21 -0.92
C LYS A 151 -5.69 35.66 0.49
N SER A 152 -6.49 34.68 0.92
CA SER A 152 -6.36 34.10 2.26
C SER A 152 -5.02 33.38 2.45
N ILE A 153 -4.51 32.71 1.42
CA ILE A 153 -3.20 32.04 1.52
C ILE A 153 -2.07 33.06 1.55
N LYS A 154 -2.14 34.13 0.74
CA LYS A 154 -1.15 35.23 0.77
C LYS A 154 -1.12 35.94 2.13
N GLU A 155 -2.27 36.15 2.75
CA GLU A 155 -2.37 36.68 4.12
C GLU A 155 -1.70 35.74 5.14
N GLN A 156 -1.90 34.42 5.00
CA GLN A 156 -1.21 33.43 5.84
C GLN A 156 0.31 33.43 5.63
N ILE A 157 0.78 33.56 4.39
CA ILE A 157 2.21 33.70 4.08
C ILE A 157 2.78 34.93 4.81
N GLY A 158 2.13 36.09 4.67
CA GLY A 158 2.57 37.32 5.33
C GLY A 158 2.57 37.20 6.85
N ALA A 159 1.53 36.59 7.44
CA ALA A 159 1.46 36.35 8.88
C ALA A 159 2.61 35.47 9.38
N ARG A 160 2.98 34.42 8.62
CA ARG A 160 4.13 33.56 8.96
C ARG A 160 5.46 34.29 8.86
N ILE A 161 5.68 35.07 7.80
CA ILE A 161 6.91 35.87 7.66
C ILE A 161 7.03 36.89 8.81
N ASN A 162 5.93 37.55 9.17
CA ASN A 162 5.91 38.49 10.30
C ASN A 162 6.19 37.80 11.65
N GLN A 163 5.67 36.58 11.84
CA GLN A 163 5.98 35.77 13.01
C GLN A 163 7.47 35.45 13.08
N ILE A 164 8.08 35.01 11.98
CA ILE A 164 9.51 34.70 11.90
C ILE A 164 10.35 35.95 12.20
N SER A 165 9.99 37.11 11.65
CA SER A 165 10.62 38.39 11.98
C SER A 165 10.57 38.68 13.48
N SER A 166 9.40 38.50 14.11
CA SER A 166 9.21 38.71 15.56
C SER A 166 10.01 37.73 16.40
N ASP A 167 10.07 36.47 16.00
CA ASP A 167 10.85 35.44 16.69
C ASP A 167 12.35 35.77 16.63
N ILE A 168 12.86 36.19 15.47
CA ILE A 168 14.27 36.61 15.31
C ILE A 168 14.58 37.82 16.21
N GLU A 169 13.70 38.83 16.26
CA GLU A 169 13.88 39.96 17.19
C GLU A 169 13.89 39.49 18.65
N THR A 170 13.05 38.51 19.00
CA THR A 170 13.05 37.92 20.34
C THR A 170 14.37 37.20 20.63
N ILE A 171 14.86 36.37 19.70
CA ILE A 171 16.12 35.62 19.83
C ILE A 171 17.31 36.56 20.08
N LYS A 172 17.34 37.74 19.45
CA LYS A 172 18.42 38.73 19.66
C LYS A 172 18.55 39.17 21.12
N THR A 173 17.48 39.07 21.91
CA THR A 173 17.45 39.46 23.33
C THR A 173 17.82 38.33 24.30
N LEU A 174 17.92 37.08 23.83
CA LEU A 174 18.16 35.89 24.65
C LEU A 174 19.65 35.64 24.95
N GLN A 175 19.92 34.89 26.03
CA GLN A 175 21.25 34.32 26.30
C GLN A 175 21.55 33.19 25.29
N HIS A 176 22.83 33.01 24.95
CA HIS A 176 23.27 32.03 23.94
C HIS A 176 22.56 32.17 22.57
N LYS A 177 22.18 33.40 22.22
CA LYS A 177 21.41 33.76 21.01
C LYS A 177 21.90 33.11 19.72
N GLU A 178 23.20 32.94 19.52
CA GLU A 178 23.78 32.33 18.32
C GLU A 178 23.40 30.85 18.19
N ARG A 179 23.47 30.10 19.30
CA ARG A 179 23.03 28.69 19.35
C ARG A 179 21.51 28.59 19.15
N VAL A 180 20.75 29.48 19.78
CA VAL A 180 19.27 29.51 19.62
C VAL A 180 18.89 29.83 18.18
N LEU A 181 19.55 30.80 17.54
CA LEU A 181 19.31 31.17 16.16
C LEU A 181 19.61 29.99 15.21
N ALA A 182 20.75 29.33 15.38
CA ALA A 182 21.12 28.17 14.56
C ALA A 182 20.05 27.06 14.62
N GLN A 183 19.58 26.75 15.83
CA GLN A 183 18.51 25.75 15.99
C GLN A 183 17.17 26.23 15.41
N TYR A 184 16.83 27.51 15.61
CA TYR A 184 15.59 28.09 15.09
C TYR A 184 15.55 28.05 13.56
N GLN A 185 16.67 28.32 12.87
CA GLN A 185 16.74 28.24 11.41
C GLN A 185 16.42 26.84 10.86
N MET A 186 16.60 25.79 11.67
CA MET A 186 16.27 24.41 11.28
C MET A 186 14.78 24.08 11.45
N SER A 187 14.13 24.58 12.49
CA SER A 187 12.75 24.21 12.86
C SER A 187 11.69 25.26 12.58
N LEU A 188 12.07 26.54 12.54
CA LEU A 188 11.18 27.71 12.60
C LEU A 188 10.24 27.70 13.83
N ASP A 189 10.66 27.06 14.91
CA ASP A 189 9.95 27.01 16.19
C ASP A 189 10.84 27.55 17.30
N LEU A 190 10.49 28.75 17.79
CA LEU A 190 11.23 29.48 18.80
C LEU A 190 11.30 28.70 20.13
N ASN A 191 10.18 28.12 20.55
CA ASN A 191 10.11 27.43 21.84
C ASN A 191 10.97 26.17 21.80
N ALA A 192 10.84 25.38 20.74
CA ALA A 192 11.66 24.19 20.56
C ALA A 192 13.15 24.53 20.49
N ALA A 193 13.51 25.63 19.80
CA ALA A 193 14.89 26.09 19.71
C ALA A 193 15.47 26.45 21.08
N ILE A 194 14.79 27.31 21.85
CA ILE A 194 15.21 27.72 23.19
C ILE A 194 15.37 26.52 24.11
N SER A 195 14.36 25.65 24.17
CA SER A 195 14.39 24.47 25.04
C SER A 195 15.56 23.55 24.71
N SER A 196 15.82 23.28 23.43
CA SER A 196 16.92 22.40 23.03
C SER A 196 18.30 22.96 23.39
N VAL A 197 18.50 24.27 23.25
CA VAL A 197 19.77 24.93 23.59
C VAL A 197 19.99 24.96 25.09
N ASN A 198 18.95 25.28 25.87
CA ASN A 198 19.02 25.25 27.32
C ASN A 198 19.39 23.85 27.84
N ILE A 199 18.75 22.81 27.29
CA ILE A 199 19.07 21.41 27.64
C ILE A 199 20.52 21.08 27.28
N ALA A 200 21.04 21.54 26.13
CA ALA A 200 22.41 21.28 25.72
C ALA A 200 23.42 21.96 26.65
N ILE A 201 23.19 23.23 27.02
CA ILE A 201 24.03 23.98 27.94
C ILE A 201 24.03 23.35 29.34
N GLU A 202 22.86 22.92 29.82
CA GLU A 202 22.76 22.28 31.13
C GLU A 202 23.54 20.97 31.19
N ARG A 203 23.54 20.18 30.10
CA ARG A 203 24.40 19.00 29.98
C ARG A 203 25.89 19.35 29.93
N GLU A 204 26.28 20.35 29.14
CA GLU A 204 27.68 20.80 29.09
C GLU A 204 28.19 21.23 30.48
N ASN A 205 27.40 22.02 31.21
CA ASN A 205 27.73 22.43 32.57
C ASN A 205 27.84 21.25 33.55
N GLN A 206 26.97 20.24 33.43
CA GLN A 206 27.04 19.02 34.24
C GLN A 206 28.31 18.21 33.96
N ILE A 207 28.71 18.11 32.68
CA ILE A 207 29.93 17.41 32.27
C ILE A 207 31.17 18.15 32.80
N GLU A 208 31.25 19.47 32.60
CA GLU A 208 32.37 20.27 33.11
C GLU A 208 32.48 20.20 34.64
N ALA A 209 31.36 20.20 35.37
CA ALA A 209 31.36 20.05 36.81
C ALA A 209 31.91 18.68 37.24
N ALA A 210 31.47 17.60 36.57
CA ALA A 210 31.97 16.25 36.83
C ALA A 210 33.46 16.08 36.48
N GLU A 211 33.96 16.73 35.43
CA GLU A 211 35.38 16.72 35.07
C GLU A 211 36.23 17.48 36.09
N LYS A 212 35.79 18.66 36.54
CA LYS A 212 36.48 19.41 37.59
C LYS A 212 36.52 18.64 38.91
N GLU A 213 35.44 17.95 39.28
CA GLU A 213 35.44 17.06 40.46
C GLU A 213 36.47 15.92 40.31
N LYS A 214 36.59 15.32 39.13
CA LYS A 214 37.60 14.27 38.86
C LYS A 214 39.04 14.82 38.92
N GLU A 215 39.30 16.01 38.41
CA GLU A 215 40.64 16.64 38.48
C GLU A 215 41.04 17.00 39.92
N VAL A 216 40.12 17.51 40.74
CA VAL A 216 40.38 17.81 42.16
C VAL A 216 40.71 16.54 42.94
N ILE A 217 39.96 15.45 42.70
CA ILE A 217 40.23 14.14 43.33
C ILE A 217 41.60 13.56 42.88
N GLN A 218 42.04 13.82 41.64
CA GLN A 218 43.36 13.39 41.17
C GLN A 218 44.52 14.25 41.71
N GLN A 219 44.32 15.55 41.95
CA GLN A 219 45.35 16.44 42.49
C GLN A 219 45.58 16.27 43.99
N GLU A 220 44.61 15.74 44.74
CA GLU A 220 44.75 15.43 46.17
C GLU A 220 45.32 14.02 46.46
N ALA A 221 45.69 13.25 45.44
CA ALA A 221 46.30 11.93 45.62
C ALA A 221 47.83 12.04 45.87
N PRO A 222 48.38 11.53 47.00
CA PRO A 222 49.82 11.54 47.27
C PRO A 222 50.60 10.55 46.35
N PRO A 223 51.92 10.74 46.16
CA PRO A 223 52.69 9.99 45.16
C PRO A 223 52.81 8.51 45.57
N ALA A 224 52.39 7.62 44.67
CA ALA A 224 52.53 6.18 44.84
C ALA A 224 53.96 5.72 44.51
N ILE A 225 54.50 4.88 45.40
CA ILE A 225 55.78 4.17 45.30
C ILE A 225 55.62 2.96 44.34
N GLU A 226 56.64 2.72 43.50
CA GLU A 226 56.86 1.57 42.58
C GLU A 226 56.84 0.21 43.34
N GLU A 227 56.23 -0.92 42.93
CA GLU A 227 56.48 -1.89 41.83
C GLU A 227 55.65 -3.19 42.17
N PRO A 228 55.56 -4.30 41.39
CA PRO A 228 55.13 -4.51 39.99
C PRO A 228 54.01 -5.59 39.78
N LYS A 229 53.34 -5.52 38.61
CA LYS A 229 52.67 -6.59 37.78
C LYS A 229 51.85 -7.72 38.45
N GLU A 230 50.53 -7.71 38.19
CA GLU A 230 49.87 -8.81 37.49
C GLU A 230 48.63 -8.32 36.71
N ALA A 231 48.32 -9.00 35.61
CA ALA A 231 47.61 -8.49 34.45
C ALA A 231 46.09 -8.74 34.46
N THR A 232 45.39 -7.94 33.63
CA THR A 232 44.10 -8.19 32.95
C THR A 232 42.83 -8.26 33.83
N GLU A 233 41.74 -7.54 33.58
CA GLU A 233 41.17 -7.12 32.29
C GLU A 233 40.38 -5.80 32.41
N VAL A 234 40.46 -5.02 31.34
CA VAL A 234 39.88 -3.70 31.15
C VAL A 234 38.37 -3.86 30.92
N VAL A 235 37.55 -3.26 31.78
CA VAL A 235 36.11 -3.11 31.54
C VAL A 235 35.95 -2.06 30.44
N ALA A 236 35.84 -2.51 29.20
CA ALA A 236 35.38 -1.68 28.10
C ALA A 236 33.86 -1.46 28.28
N ASP A 237 33.51 -0.28 28.78
CA ASP A 237 32.13 0.16 28.89
C ASP A 237 31.60 0.46 27.48
N THR A 238 31.09 -0.57 26.81
CA THR A 238 30.37 -0.43 25.53
C THR A 238 29.00 0.16 25.82
N GLU A 239 28.89 1.49 25.76
CA GLU A 239 27.60 2.18 25.79
C GLU A 239 26.71 1.70 24.62
N LEU A 240 25.58 1.09 24.95
CA LEU A 240 24.59 0.63 23.98
C LEU A 240 23.63 1.76 23.62
N TYR A 241 23.69 2.24 22.37
CA TYR A 241 22.78 3.26 21.84
C TYR A 241 21.53 2.59 21.23
N LYS A 242 20.32 2.96 21.69
CA LYS A 242 19.03 2.51 21.11
C LYS A 242 18.48 3.57 20.15
N THR A 243 18.13 3.15 18.93
CA THR A 243 17.42 3.99 17.95
C THR A 243 16.31 3.18 17.27
N SER A 244 15.22 3.84 16.85
CA SER A 244 14.09 3.20 16.17
C SER A 244 13.86 3.84 14.80
N PHE A 245 13.55 3.01 13.80
CA PHE A 245 13.30 3.46 12.43
C PHE A 245 12.34 2.50 11.73
N LYS A 246 11.60 3.01 10.74
CA LYS A 246 10.60 2.24 9.99
C LYS A 246 11.16 1.85 8.64
N ILE A 247 11.12 0.56 8.32
CA ILE A 247 11.68 0.01 7.08
C ILE A 247 10.55 -0.43 6.17
N ILE A 248 10.58 0.02 4.91
CA ILE A 248 9.67 -0.43 3.85
C ILE A 248 10.54 -1.08 2.77
N ALA A 249 10.52 -2.40 2.71
CA ALA A 249 11.34 -3.18 1.80
C ALA A 249 10.64 -4.47 1.37
N THR A 250 11.19 -5.13 0.35
CA THR A 250 10.67 -6.43 -0.11
C THR A 250 10.95 -7.54 0.90
N LYS A 251 10.20 -8.63 0.81
CA LYS A 251 10.33 -9.79 1.72
C LYS A 251 11.75 -10.38 1.76
N GLN A 252 12.47 -10.33 0.65
CA GLN A 252 13.86 -10.80 0.58
C GLN A 252 14.80 -9.86 1.33
N GLN A 253 14.68 -8.55 1.11
CA GLN A 253 15.49 -7.54 1.80
C GLN A 253 15.30 -7.54 3.32
N ILE A 254 14.10 -7.82 3.82
CA ILE A 254 13.85 -7.95 5.26
C ILE A 254 14.54 -9.19 5.85
N ARG A 255 14.62 -10.30 5.09
CA ARG A 255 15.36 -11.50 5.51
C ARG A 255 16.86 -11.25 5.57
N ASP A 256 17.39 -10.62 4.54
CA ASP A 256 18.82 -10.33 4.44
C ASP A 256 19.24 -9.35 5.56
N LEU A 257 18.40 -8.36 5.88
CA LEU A 257 18.65 -7.43 6.99
C LEU A 257 18.62 -8.14 8.36
N LYS A 258 17.66 -9.04 8.57
CA LYS A 258 17.56 -9.82 9.81
C LYS A 258 18.81 -10.67 10.03
N GLN A 259 19.27 -11.35 8.98
CA GLN A 259 20.50 -12.16 9.02
C GLN A 259 21.72 -11.29 9.32
N PHE A 260 21.83 -10.12 8.70
CA PHE A 260 22.91 -9.17 8.97
C PHE A 260 22.93 -8.70 10.44
N MET A 261 21.77 -8.43 11.04
CA MET A 261 21.68 -8.04 12.45
C MET A 261 22.09 -9.18 13.39
N GLU A 262 21.71 -10.42 13.09
CA GLU A 262 22.09 -11.61 13.87
C GLU A 262 23.59 -11.92 13.77
N GLU A 263 24.18 -11.86 12.57
CA GLU A 263 25.62 -12.07 12.34
C GLU A 263 26.49 -11.03 13.07
N ARG A 264 25.98 -9.81 13.23
CA ARG A 264 26.67 -8.70 13.91
C ARG A 264 26.33 -8.58 15.39
N GLY A 265 25.47 -9.45 15.94
CA GLY A 265 25.06 -9.41 17.34
C GLY A 265 24.24 -8.18 17.72
N ILE A 266 23.56 -7.55 16.76
CA ILE A 266 22.75 -6.35 16.96
C ILE A 266 21.37 -6.77 17.48
N ARG A 267 20.95 -6.18 18.62
CA ARG A 267 19.62 -6.43 19.21
C ARG A 267 18.57 -5.58 18.50
N TYR A 268 17.49 -6.21 18.02
CA TYR A 268 16.35 -5.56 17.36
C TYR A 268 15.02 -5.94 18.04
N GLU A 269 14.00 -5.08 17.90
CA GLU A 269 12.64 -5.21 18.45
C GLU A 269 11.60 -5.11 17.32
#